data_AF-A0AAX3VSE6-F1
#
_entry.id   AF-A0AAX3VSE6-F1
#
_cell.length_a   1.000
_cell.length_b   1.000
_cell.length_c   1.000
_cell.angle_alpha   90.00
_cell.angle_beta   90.00
_cell.angle_gamma   90.00
#
_symmetry.space_group_name_H-M   'P 1'
#
loop_
_entity.id
_entity.type
_entity.pdbx_description
1 polymer ?
#
loop_
_entity_poly.entity_id
_entity_poly.type
_entity_poly.pdbx_seq_one_letter_code
_entity_poly.pdbx_strand_id
1 'polypeptide(L)'
;MTVRKLDDGKPLPWLADIRPGGRNGPRRRKRFATKGEATAWELWQLEQSAEKPWLGEEDELVAESPVDARRLDDLVERWYGLHGQSLRDGEQRRSKLLLICESLGNPLASDFTGNDFAKYREARLSGAVSDRRAATQDGKGVSASTVNRDHAYLRAVFNELKRLGEWTAENPLAGMRLYRVTESELAFLYPEEIKALLDACDSSSHPDLGTVVRLCLATGARWGEIQDLTQSQVAQNRLTFTHTKGGKRRTVPINQELIDIIPKRRGKLFSECYHHFESAINRAGIQLPAGQSTHVLRHTFASHFMMNGGNILVLQKILGHSTITMTMRYSHFAPDHLEDALRLNPLTVNKLR
;
A
#
# COMPACT_ATOMS: atom_id res chain seq x y z
N MET A 1 -25.49 -52.71 -23.06
CA MET A 1 -24.40 -51.89 -23.63
C MET A 1 -24.46 -50.51 -23.03
N THR A 2 -23.37 -50.14 -22.39
CA THR A 2 -23.09 -48.92 -21.62
C THR A 2 -22.79 -47.72 -22.54
N VAL A 3 -22.24 -47.98 -23.72
CA VAL A 3 -22.15 -47.01 -24.83
C VAL A 3 -23.29 -47.24 -25.82
N ARG A 4 -24.07 -46.18 -26.13
CA ARG A 4 -25.15 -46.21 -27.12
C ARG A 4 -25.23 -44.92 -27.93
N LYS A 5 -25.69 -45.01 -29.17
CA LYS A 5 -26.02 -43.85 -29.99
C LYS A 5 -27.41 -43.34 -29.63
N LEU A 6 -27.58 -42.02 -29.56
CA LEU A 6 -28.83 -41.32 -29.33
C LEU A 6 -29.20 -40.58 -30.60
N ASP A 7 -30.40 -40.85 -31.10
CA ASP A 7 -30.95 -40.21 -32.31
C ASP A 7 -31.80 -38.99 -31.92
N ASP A 8 -31.22 -38.08 -31.14
CA ASP A 8 -31.89 -36.87 -30.63
C ASP A 8 -31.46 -35.58 -31.36
N GLY A 9 -30.77 -35.71 -32.49
CA GLY A 9 -30.35 -34.59 -33.34
C GLY A 9 -29.27 -33.68 -32.75
N LYS A 10 -28.67 -34.04 -31.60
CA LYS A 10 -27.64 -33.23 -30.93
C LYS A 10 -26.23 -33.53 -31.45
N PRO A 11 -25.28 -32.57 -31.36
CA PRO A 11 -23.95 -32.68 -31.97
C PRO A 11 -23.05 -33.80 -31.40
N LEU A 12 -23.38 -34.36 -30.23
CA LEU A 12 -22.65 -35.47 -29.60
C LEU A 12 -23.59 -36.68 -29.45
N PRO A 13 -23.74 -37.51 -30.50
CA PRO A 13 -24.77 -38.55 -30.54
C PRO A 13 -24.39 -39.78 -29.71
N TRP A 14 -23.13 -39.98 -29.32
CA TRP A 14 -22.72 -41.16 -28.56
C TRP A 14 -22.78 -40.88 -27.06
N LEU A 15 -23.47 -41.73 -26.30
CA LEU A 15 -23.58 -41.65 -24.86
C LEU A 15 -22.87 -42.85 -24.21
N ALA A 16 -21.92 -42.58 -23.32
CA ALA A 16 -21.43 -43.54 -22.34
C ALA A 16 -22.15 -43.33 -21.01
N ASP A 17 -22.72 -44.40 -20.44
CA ASP A 17 -23.48 -44.42 -19.19
C ASP A 17 -23.09 -45.65 -18.38
N ILE A 18 -22.20 -45.46 -17.41
CA ILE A 18 -21.51 -46.53 -16.69
C ILE A 18 -21.65 -46.37 -15.17
N ARG A 19 -21.48 -47.47 -14.45
CA ARG A 19 -21.28 -47.50 -13.00
C ARG A 19 -20.00 -48.27 -12.70
N PRO A 20 -18.84 -47.61 -12.59
CA PRO A 20 -17.56 -48.29 -12.44
C PRO A 20 -17.49 -49.19 -11.18
N GLY A 21 -18.08 -48.74 -10.07
CA GLY A 21 -18.20 -49.51 -8.82
C GLY A 21 -19.39 -50.49 -8.75
N GLY A 22 -19.93 -50.94 -9.89
CA GLY A 22 -21.05 -51.90 -9.92
C GLY A 22 -22.42 -51.31 -9.55
N ARG A 23 -23.34 -52.16 -9.07
CA ARG A 23 -24.78 -51.82 -8.92
C ARG A 23 -25.03 -50.60 -8.01
N ASN A 24 -24.21 -50.43 -6.97
CA ASN A 24 -24.30 -49.33 -6.00
C ASN A 24 -23.24 -48.23 -6.21
N GLY A 25 -22.37 -48.37 -7.21
CA GLY A 25 -21.34 -47.37 -7.51
C GLY A 25 -21.89 -46.10 -8.18
N PRO A 26 -21.12 -44.99 -8.16
CA PRO A 26 -21.52 -43.73 -8.75
C PRO A 26 -21.78 -43.87 -10.26
N ARG A 27 -22.93 -43.36 -10.71
CA ARG A 27 -23.31 -43.35 -12.13
C ARG A 27 -22.61 -42.20 -12.85
N ARG A 28 -21.80 -42.51 -13.86
CA ARG A 28 -21.10 -41.52 -14.69
C ARG A 28 -21.67 -41.55 -16.11
N ARG A 29 -22.05 -40.38 -16.63
CA ARG A 29 -22.69 -40.24 -17.94
C ARG A 29 -22.08 -39.08 -18.73
N LYS A 30 -21.57 -39.34 -19.94
CA LYS A 30 -20.95 -38.32 -20.81
C LYS A 30 -21.26 -38.58 -22.29
N ARG A 31 -21.27 -37.52 -23.10
CA ARG A 31 -21.54 -37.57 -24.54
C ARG A 31 -20.29 -37.30 -25.37
N PHE A 32 -20.20 -37.95 -26.52
CA PHE A 32 -19.04 -37.96 -27.41
C PHE A 32 -19.46 -37.83 -28.89
N ALA A 33 -18.52 -37.38 -29.72
CA ALA A 33 -18.73 -37.23 -31.14
C ALA A 33 -18.66 -38.58 -31.85
N THR A 34 -17.80 -39.49 -31.38
CA THR A 34 -17.60 -40.82 -31.97
C THR A 34 -17.85 -41.97 -30.98
N LYS A 35 -18.13 -43.16 -31.51
CA LYS A 35 -18.22 -44.40 -30.71
C LYS A 35 -16.89 -44.73 -30.03
N GLY A 36 -15.78 -44.52 -30.73
CA GLY A 36 -14.43 -44.82 -30.23
C GLY A 36 -14.07 -44.00 -29.00
N GLU A 37 -14.36 -42.70 -29.00
CA GLU A 37 -14.17 -41.82 -27.83
C GLU A 37 -15.02 -42.26 -26.63
N ALA A 38 -16.28 -42.62 -26.88
CA ALA A 38 -17.18 -43.08 -25.82
C ALA A 38 -16.70 -44.40 -25.19
N THR A 39 -16.20 -45.33 -26.00
CA THR A 39 -15.66 -46.61 -25.53
C THR A 39 -14.32 -46.45 -24.83
N ALA A 40 -13.42 -45.60 -25.33
CA ALA A 40 -12.14 -45.31 -24.68
C ALA A 40 -12.34 -44.64 -23.31
N TRP A 41 -13.30 -43.70 -23.22
CA TRP A 41 -13.65 -43.07 -21.94
C TRP A 41 -14.26 -44.07 -20.95
N GLU A 42 -15.10 -45.00 -21.42
CA GLU A 42 -15.63 -46.07 -20.58
C GLU A 42 -14.51 -46.97 -20.01
N LEU A 43 -13.61 -47.45 -20.86
CA LEU A 43 -12.49 -48.31 -20.46
C LEU A 43 -11.59 -47.62 -19.44
N TRP A 44 -11.24 -46.36 -19.70
CA TRP A 44 -10.45 -45.55 -18.77
C TRP A 44 -11.12 -45.42 -17.40
N GLN A 45 -12.43 -45.18 -17.34
CA GLN A 45 -13.16 -45.08 -16.08
C GLN A 45 -13.23 -46.41 -15.31
N LEU A 46 -13.31 -47.53 -16.02
CA LEU A 46 -13.30 -48.86 -15.41
C LEU A 46 -11.90 -49.21 -14.87
N GLU A 47 -10.84 -48.90 -15.61
CA GLU A 47 -9.45 -49.08 -15.17
C GLU A 47 -9.12 -48.25 -13.93
N GLN A 48 -9.50 -46.96 -13.93
CA GLN A 48 -9.29 -46.08 -12.77
C GLN A 48 -9.99 -46.59 -11.50
N SER A 49 -11.17 -47.21 -11.65
CA SER A 49 -11.89 -47.83 -10.52
C SER A 49 -11.29 -49.17 -10.06
N ALA A 50 -10.64 -49.91 -10.96
CA ALA A 50 -10.04 -51.21 -10.67
C ALA A 50 -8.66 -51.09 -9.99
N GLU A 51 -7.90 -50.02 -10.28
CA GLU A 51 -6.60 -49.77 -9.64
C GLU A 51 -6.70 -49.32 -8.17
N LYS A 52 -7.90 -48.92 -7.71
CA LYS A 52 -8.11 -48.40 -6.35
C LYS A 52 -9.27 -49.07 -5.59
N PRO A 53 -9.25 -50.40 -5.36
CA PRO A 53 -10.37 -51.10 -4.72
C PRO A 53 -10.63 -50.75 -3.24
N TRP A 54 -9.69 -50.04 -2.59
CA TRP A 54 -9.67 -49.79 -1.13
C TRP A 54 -10.01 -48.34 -0.74
N LEU A 55 -10.33 -47.48 -1.71
CA LEU A 55 -10.87 -46.15 -1.44
C LEU A 55 -12.38 -46.26 -1.21
N GLY A 56 -12.74 -46.73 -0.02
CA GLY A 56 -14.10 -46.66 0.49
C GLY A 56 -14.53 -45.20 0.64
N GLU A 57 -15.69 -44.88 0.04
CA GLU A 57 -16.63 -43.74 0.17
C GLU A 57 -16.20 -42.33 0.65
N GLU A 58 -15.01 -42.08 1.19
CA GLU A 58 -14.62 -40.80 1.79
C GLU A 58 -13.41 -40.09 1.16
N ASP A 59 -12.60 -40.73 0.31
CA ASP A 59 -11.34 -40.13 -0.18
C ASP A 59 -11.16 -40.05 -1.72
N GLU A 60 -12.25 -40.14 -2.51
CA GLU A 60 -12.23 -39.87 -3.96
C GLU A 60 -12.94 -38.56 -4.37
N LEU A 61 -12.80 -37.52 -3.56
CA LEU A 61 -13.04 -36.13 -3.96
C LEU A 61 -11.79 -35.57 -4.69
N VAL A 62 -11.47 -36.13 -5.85
CA VAL A 62 -10.95 -35.29 -6.95
C VAL A 62 -12.14 -34.91 -7.83
N ALA A 63 -13.14 -34.31 -7.19
CA ALA A 63 -13.91 -33.28 -7.87
C ALA A 63 -12.91 -32.18 -8.24
N GLU A 64 -13.04 -31.60 -9.42
CA GLU A 64 -12.51 -30.25 -9.67
C GLU A 64 -12.68 -29.45 -8.38
N SER A 65 -11.59 -28.93 -7.78
CA SER A 65 -11.67 -28.23 -6.50
C SER A 65 -12.90 -27.33 -6.53
N PRO A 66 -13.87 -27.50 -5.60
CA PRO A 66 -15.16 -26.84 -5.71
C PRO A 66 -14.89 -25.37 -6.00
N VAL A 67 -15.43 -24.89 -7.12
CA VAL A 67 -15.21 -23.51 -7.58
C VAL A 67 -15.51 -22.62 -6.38
N ASP A 68 -14.49 -21.88 -5.95
CA ASP A 68 -14.58 -21.06 -4.75
C ASP A 68 -15.78 -20.11 -4.91
N ALA A 69 -16.82 -20.37 -4.11
CA ALA A 69 -18.11 -19.69 -4.19
C ALA A 69 -18.12 -18.38 -3.38
N ARG A 70 -17.01 -18.04 -2.74
CA ARG A 70 -16.87 -16.79 -1.98
C ARG A 70 -16.83 -15.60 -2.93
N ARG A 71 -17.42 -14.50 -2.50
CA ARG A 71 -17.32 -13.20 -3.17
C ARG A 71 -16.03 -12.49 -2.79
N LEU A 72 -15.72 -11.40 -3.50
CA LEU A 72 -14.49 -10.64 -3.22
C LEU A 72 -14.49 -10.02 -1.82
N ASP A 73 -15.61 -9.52 -1.32
CA ASP A 73 -15.71 -9.01 0.04
C ASP A 73 -15.52 -10.10 1.10
N ASP A 74 -16.04 -11.31 0.89
CA ASP A 74 -15.79 -12.46 1.78
C ASP A 74 -14.27 -12.73 1.91
N LEU A 75 -13.53 -12.67 0.81
CA LEU A 75 -12.07 -12.80 0.84
C LEU A 75 -11.41 -11.64 1.59
N VAL A 76 -11.88 -10.41 1.41
CA VAL A 76 -11.36 -9.24 2.14
C VAL A 76 -11.59 -9.38 3.65
N GLU A 77 -12.77 -9.81 4.07
CA GLU A 77 -13.09 -10.05 5.48
C GLU A 77 -12.25 -11.20 6.06
N ARG A 78 -12.09 -12.29 5.30
CA ARG A 78 -11.24 -13.41 5.69
C ARG A 78 -9.79 -12.97 5.86
N TRP A 79 -9.26 -12.22 4.89
CA TRP A 79 -7.93 -11.63 4.98
C TRP A 79 -7.79 -10.70 6.19
N TYR A 80 -8.82 -9.90 6.47
CA TYR A 80 -8.81 -9.01 7.63
C TYR A 80 -8.73 -9.80 8.94
N GLY A 81 -9.60 -10.79 9.11
CA GLY A 81 -9.61 -11.64 10.31
C GLY A 81 -8.31 -12.43 10.51
N LEU A 82 -7.70 -12.93 9.44
CA LEU A 82 -6.48 -13.73 9.53
C LEU A 82 -5.19 -12.89 9.63
N HIS A 83 -5.18 -11.70 9.05
CA HIS A 83 -3.97 -10.89 8.92
C HIS A 83 -4.22 -9.39 9.07
N GLY A 84 -5.19 -8.83 8.36
CA GLY A 84 -5.39 -7.37 8.31
C GLY A 84 -5.62 -6.72 9.67
N GLN A 85 -6.26 -7.40 10.62
CA GLN A 85 -6.53 -6.90 11.97
C GLN A 85 -5.27 -6.61 12.79
N SER A 86 -4.14 -7.25 12.49
CA SER A 86 -2.87 -6.98 13.19
C SER A 86 -2.12 -5.77 12.64
N LEU A 87 -2.60 -5.17 11.54
CA LEU A 87 -1.96 -4.02 10.91
C LEU A 87 -2.39 -2.70 11.56
N ARG A 88 -1.45 -1.77 11.71
CA ARG A 88 -1.73 -0.42 12.25
C ARG A 88 -2.83 0.33 11.49
N ASP A 89 -2.90 0.16 10.17
CA ASP A 89 -3.90 0.74 9.28
C ASP A 89 -4.93 -0.30 8.80
N GLY A 90 -5.07 -1.42 9.51
CA GLY A 90 -5.91 -2.56 9.13
C GLY A 90 -7.35 -2.18 8.81
N GLU A 91 -8.04 -1.50 9.74
CA GLU A 91 -9.45 -1.13 9.57
C GLU A 91 -9.66 -0.16 8.40
N GLN A 92 -8.74 0.79 8.21
CA GLN A 92 -8.78 1.72 7.08
C GLN A 92 -8.56 0.99 5.76
N ARG A 93 -7.62 0.03 5.73
CA ARG A 93 -7.34 -0.79 4.56
C ARG A 93 -8.51 -1.71 4.22
N ARG A 94 -9.12 -2.34 5.22
CA ARG A 94 -10.36 -3.13 5.09
C ARG A 94 -11.48 -2.29 4.49
N SER A 95 -11.77 -1.12 5.10
CA SER A 95 -12.80 -0.20 4.60
C SER A 95 -12.58 0.17 3.13
N LYS A 96 -11.32 0.41 2.75
CA LYS A 96 -10.93 0.71 1.37
C LYS A 96 -11.12 -0.49 0.44
N LEU A 97 -10.74 -1.69 0.86
CA LEU A 97 -10.91 -2.92 0.10
C LEU A 97 -12.39 -3.25 -0.14
N LEU A 98 -13.24 -3.10 0.87
CA LEU A 98 -14.68 -3.29 0.73
C LEU A 98 -15.30 -2.32 -0.28
N LEU A 99 -14.85 -1.05 -0.29
CA LEU A 99 -15.25 -0.09 -1.31
C LEU A 99 -14.80 -0.52 -2.72
N ILE A 100 -13.60 -1.10 -2.86
CA ILE A 100 -13.15 -1.67 -4.15
C ILE A 100 -14.10 -2.80 -4.58
N CYS A 101 -14.45 -3.72 -3.67
CA CYS A 101 -15.38 -4.82 -3.97
C CYS A 101 -16.76 -4.31 -4.41
N GLU A 102 -17.33 -3.36 -3.67
CA GLU A 102 -18.61 -2.72 -4.02
C GLU A 102 -18.56 -2.08 -5.41
N SER A 103 -17.49 -1.34 -5.71
CA SER A 103 -17.31 -0.67 -7.00
C SER A 103 -17.15 -1.65 -8.18
N LEU A 104 -16.69 -2.87 -7.90
CA LEU A 104 -16.58 -3.96 -8.88
C LEU A 104 -17.90 -4.73 -9.04
N GLY A 105 -18.96 -4.39 -8.30
CA GLY A 105 -20.21 -5.17 -8.25
C GLY A 105 -20.09 -6.45 -7.41
N ASN A 106 -19.04 -6.56 -6.60
CA ASN A 106 -18.72 -7.68 -5.72
C ASN A 106 -18.88 -9.06 -6.39
N PRO A 107 -18.11 -9.35 -7.47
CA PRO A 107 -18.20 -10.62 -8.19
C PRO A 107 -17.77 -11.80 -7.33
N LEU A 108 -18.04 -13.02 -7.81
CA LEU A 108 -17.39 -14.21 -7.29
C LEU A 108 -15.87 -14.06 -7.44
N ALA A 109 -15.12 -14.46 -6.42
CA ALA A 109 -13.67 -14.31 -6.44
C ALA A 109 -13.02 -15.15 -7.55
N SER A 110 -13.64 -16.27 -7.89
CA SER A 110 -13.26 -17.16 -9.00
C SER A 110 -13.49 -16.54 -10.38
N ASP A 111 -14.48 -15.68 -10.53
CA ASP A 111 -14.79 -14.97 -11.79
C ASP A 111 -14.02 -13.66 -11.94
N PHE A 112 -13.41 -13.15 -10.87
CA PHE A 112 -12.70 -11.87 -10.88
C PHE A 112 -11.40 -11.95 -11.68
N THR A 113 -11.29 -11.11 -12.70
CA THR A 113 -10.11 -11.07 -13.57
C THR A 113 -9.34 -9.75 -13.48
N GLY A 114 -8.11 -9.75 -14.00
CA GLY A 114 -7.35 -8.53 -14.19
C GLY A 114 -8.05 -7.52 -15.12
N ASN A 115 -8.92 -7.95 -16.04
CA ASN A 115 -9.66 -7.05 -16.90
C ASN A 115 -10.76 -6.28 -16.13
N ASP A 116 -11.42 -6.94 -15.18
CA ASP A 116 -12.41 -6.29 -14.31
C ASP A 116 -11.75 -5.21 -13.46
N PHE A 117 -10.57 -5.51 -12.92
CA PHE A 117 -9.79 -4.51 -12.21
C PHE A 117 -9.28 -3.41 -13.15
N ALA A 118 -8.97 -3.70 -14.42
CA ALA A 118 -8.60 -2.66 -15.39
C ALA A 118 -9.72 -1.66 -15.64
N LYS A 119 -10.98 -2.12 -15.79
CA LYS A 119 -12.17 -1.27 -15.89
C LYS A 119 -12.38 -0.43 -14.62
N TYR A 120 -12.15 -1.04 -13.46
CA TYR A 120 -12.18 -0.31 -12.18
C TYR A 120 -11.16 0.82 -12.13
N ARG A 121 -9.92 0.57 -12.56
CA ARG A 121 -8.86 1.60 -12.61
C ARG A 121 -9.24 2.75 -13.53
N GLU A 122 -9.81 2.46 -14.70
CA GLU A 122 -10.32 3.48 -15.63
C GLU A 122 -11.40 4.34 -14.96
N ALA A 123 -12.39 3.72 -14.32
CA ALA A 123 -13.46 4.43 -13.62
C ALA A 123 -12.94 5.29 -12.45
N ARG A 124 -11.88 4.85 -11.76
CA ARG A 124 -11.21 5.63 -10.71
C ARG A 124 -10.47 6.85 -11.27
N LEU A 125 -9.82 6.71 -12.43
CA LEU A 125 -9.10 7.81 -13.09
C LEU A 125 -10.05 8.83 -13.74
N SER A 126 -11.21 8.39 -14.23
CA SER A 126 -12.23 9.27 -14.81
C SER A 126 -13.07 9.99 -13.76
N GLY A 127 -13.09 9.50 -12.52
CA GLY A 127 -13.92 10.04 -11.44
C GLY A 127 -15.31 9.41 -11.36
N ALA A 128 -15.63 8.45 -12.24
CA ALA A 128 -16.87 7.67 -12.18
C ALA A 128 -17.00 6.86 -10.88
N VAL A 129 -15.86 6.46 -10.29
CA VAL A 129 -15.80 5.88 -8.94
C VAL A 129 -14.92 6.77 -8.07
N SER A 130 -15.47 7.20 -6.93
CA SER A 130 -14.74 7.98 -5.94
C SER A 130 -14.78 7.33 -4.56
N ASP A 131 -13.83 7.70 -3.71
CA ASP A 131 -13.94 7.37 -2.30
C ASP A 131 -15.07 8.21 -1.72
N ARG A 132 -16.02 7.63 -0.95
CA ARG A 132 -17.17 8.37 -0.39
C ARG A 132 -16.82 9.64 0.42
N ARG A 133 -15.54 9.89 0.71
CA ARG A 133 -14.99 11.10 1.36
C ARG A 133 -14.34 12.11 0.40
N ALA A 134 -14.26 11.77 -0.87
CA ALA A 134 -13.79 12.59 -1.97
C ALA A 134 -14.85 12.51 -3.08
N ALA A 135 -16.06 12.98 -2.81
CA ALA A 135 -16.77 13.69 -3.86
C ALA A 135 -15.85 14.86 -4.22
N THR A 136 -14.97 14.65 -5.19
CA THR A 136 -14.14 15.71 -5.73
C THR A 136 -15.12 16.77 -6.18
N GLN A 137 -15.04 17.96 -5.58
CA GLN A 137 -15.93 19.09 -5.88
C GLN A 137 -15.99 19.43 -7.38
N ASP A 138 -15.13 18.84 -8.21
CA ASP A 138 -14.97 19.09 -9.64
C ASP A 138 -15.18 17.86 -10.55
N GLY A 139 -15.63 16.70 -10.03
CA GLY A 139 -15.77 15.47 -10.86
C GLY A 139 -14.46 14.89 -11.40
N LYS A 140 -13.30 15.30 -10.86
CA LYS A 140 -11.98 14.77 -11.21
C LYS A 140 -11.75 13.40 -10.57
N GLY A 141 -11.17 12.46 -11.33
CA GLY A 141 -10.75 11.17 -10.79
C GLY A 141 -9.50 11.23 -9.91
N VAL A 142 -9.18 10.10 -9.30
CA VAL A 142 -8.02 9.97 -8.40
C VAL A 142 -6.71 9.89 -9.18
N SER A 143 -5.59 10.17 -8.52
CA SER A 143 -4.26 10.02 -9.13
C SER A 143 -3.92 8.57 -9.48
N ALA A 144 -3.07 8.37 -10.49
CA ALA A 144 -2.52 7.05 -10.84
C ALA A 144 -1.80 6.37 -9.65
N SER A 145 -1.18 7.16 -8.77
CA SER A 145 -0.57 6.66 -7.52
C SER A 145 -1.60 6.05 -6.57
N THR A 146 -2.76 6.71 -6.42
CA THR A 146 -3.87 6.20 -5.63
C THR A 146 -4.38 4.88 -6.19
N VAL A 147 -4.55 4.80 -7.51
CA VAL A 147 -5.01 3.58 -8.20
C VAL A 147 -4.00 2.43 -8.07
N ASN A 148 -2.70 2.72 -8.19
CA ASN A 148 -1.64 1.76 -7.94
C ASN A 148 -1.65 1.23 -6.49
N ARG A 149 -2.05 2.07 -5.52
CA ARG A 149 -2.22 1.64 -4.13
C ARG A 149 -3.41 0.71 -3.94
N ASP A 150 -4.50 0.94 -4.64
CA ASP A 150 -5.66 0.04 -4.64
C ASP A 150 -5.28 -1.34 -5.20
N HIS A 151 -4.52 -1.35 -6.31
CA HIS A 151 -3.96 -2.58 -6.88
C HIS A 151 -3.09 -3.30 -5.85
N ALA A 152 -2.17 -2.58 -5.19
CA ALA A 152 -1.28 -3.16 -4.20
C ALA A 152 -2.06 -3.80 -3.03
N TYR A 153 -3.14 -3.17 -2.57
CA TYR A 153 -3.96 -3.71 -1.49
C TYR A 153 -4.69 -4.99 -1.89
N LEU A 154 -5.44 -4.97 -3.00
CA LEU A 154 -6.21 -6.14 -3.42
C LEU A 154 -5.28 -7.29 -3.84
N ARG A 155 -4.15 -6.99 -4.49
CA ARG A 155 -3.12 -7.99 -4.80
C ARG A 155 -2.56 -8.63 -3.53
N ALA A 156 -2.35 -7.85 -2.46
CA ALA A 156 -1.87 -8.37 -1.18
C ALA A 156 -2.89 -9.30 -0.50
N VAL A 157 -4.19 -9.03 -0.61
CA VAL A 157 -5.26 -9.92 -0.11
C VAL A 157 -5.12 -11.32 -0.72
N PHE A 158 -5.10 -11.41 -2.05
CA PHE A 158 -4.97 -12.70 -2.74
C PHE A 158 -3.65 -13.42 -2.43
N ASN A 159 -2.53 -12.67 -2.39
CA ASN A 159 -1.23 -13.28 -2.06
C ASN A 159 -1.19 -13.84 -0.64
N GLU A 160 -1.75 -13.11 0.32
CA GLU A 160 -1.77 -13.52 1.73
C GLU A 160 -2.69 -14.73 1.93
N LEU A 161 -3.89 -14.71 1.37
CA LEU A 161 -4.80 -15.86 1.44
C LEU A 161 -4.21 -17.08 0.75
N LYS A 162 -3.54 -16.91 -0.39
CA LYS A 162 -2.82 -18.01 -1.07
C LYS A 162 -1.74 -18.59 -0.18
N ARG A 163 -0.95 -17.74 0.49
CA ARG A 163 0.09 -18.16 1.43
C ARG A 163 -0.47 -18.94 2.62
N LEU A 164 -1.67 -18.58 3.09
CA LEU A 164 -2.35 -19.25 4.20
C LEU A 164 -3.12 -20.51 3.78
N GLY A 165 -3.11 -20.87 2.49
CA GLY A 165 -3.90 -21.99 1.96
C GLY A 165 -5.41 -21.70 1.84
N GLU A 166 -5.82 -20.46 2.10
CA GLU A 166 -7.20 -19.99 1.98
C GLU A 166 -7.57 -19.64 0.55
N TRP A 167 -6.63 -19.57 -0.38
CA TRP A 167 -6.90 -19.35 -1.81
C TRP A 167 -5.99 -20.26 -2.64
N THR A 168 -6.56 -21.06 -3.53
CA THR A 168 -5.80 -22.08 -4.27
C THR A 168 -5.44 -21.64 -5.68
N ALA A 169 -6.25 -20.78 -6.30
CA ALA A 169 -6.01 -20.30 -7.65
C ALA A 169 -4.86 -19.28 -7.73
N GLU A 170 -4.48 -18.92 -8.96
CA GLU A 170 -3.53 -17.83 -9.17
C GLU A 170 -4.11 -16.48 -8.76
N ASN A 171 -3.23 -15.53 -8.42
CA ASN A 171 -3.66 -14.17 -8.11
C ASN A 171 -4.04 -13.45 -9.42
N PRO A 172 -5.30 -13.01 -9.59
CA PRO A 172 -5.78 -12.40 -10.84
C PRO A 172 -5.08 -11.07 -11.18
N LEU A 173 -4.38 -10.47 -10.22
CA LEU A 173 -3.67 -9.21 -10.35
C LEU A 173 -2.14 -9.36 -10.43
N ALA A 174 -1.61 -10.59 -10.51
CA ALA A 174 -0.17 -10.85 -10.50
C ALA A 174 0.56 -10.27 -11.73
N GLY A 175 0.00 -10.43 -12.92
CA GLY A 175 0.60 -9.99 -14.19
C GLY A 175 0.29 -8.54 -14.58
N MET A 176 -0.50 -7.82 -13.78
CA MET A 176 -0.94 -6.48 -14.12
C MET A 176 0.18 -5.45 -13.93
N ARG A 177 0.41 -4.61 -14.94
CA ARG A 177 1.34 -3.48 -14.85
C ARG A 177 0.72 -2.32 -14.08
N LEU A 178 1.52 -1.74 -13.18
CA LEU A 178 1.21 -0.47 -12.50
C LEU A 178 1.34 0.69 -13.48
N TYR A 179 0.57 1.76 -13.26
CA TYR A 179 0.76 3.01 -13.99
C TYR A 179 2.10 3.62 -13.63
N ARG A 180 2.80 4.19 -14.62
CA ARG A 180 3.97 5.00 -14.35
C ARG A 180 3.52 6.29 -13.66
N VAL A 181 4.09 6.56 -12.50
CA VAL A 181 3.84 7.79 -11.75
C VAL A 181 5.13 8.59 -11.79
N THR A 182 5.09 9.75 -12.43
CA THR A 182 6.19 10.70 -12.37
C THR A 182 6.30 11.23 -10.94
N GLU A 183 7.50 11.25 -10.38
CA GLU A 183 7.71 11.90 -9.09
C GLU A 183 7.48 13.41 -9.27
N SER A 184 6.58 13.99 -8.49
CA SER A 184 6.42 15.45 -8.46
C SER A 184 7.63 16.08 -7.79
N GLU A 185 8.06 17.23 -8.29
CA GLU A 185 9.07 18.05 -7.60
C GLU A 185 8.62 18.33 -6.16
N LEU A 186 9.57 18.22 -5.24
CA LEU A 186 9.34 18.45 -3.82
C LEU A 186 9.33 19.95 -3.59
N ALA A 187 8.20 20.50 -3.18
CA ALA A 187 8.14 21.88 -2.72
C ALA A 187 8.84 22.00 -1.35
N PHE A 188 9.67 23.03 -1.23
CA PHE A 188 10.32 23.45 0.00
C PHE A 188 10.30 24.98 0.05
N LEU A 189 10.50 25.55 1.24
CA LEU A 189 10.42 27.00 1.44
C LEU A 189 11.80 27.66 1.36
N TYR A 190 11.88 28.81 0.70
CA TYR A 190 13.06 29.68 0.71
C TYR A 190 13.17 30.49 2.02
N PRO A 191 14.34 31.06 2.37
CA PRO A 191 14.54 31.79 3.63
C PRO A 191 13.49 32.89 3.91
N GLU A 192 13.13 33.66 2.89
CA GLU A 192 12.11 34.70 2.93
C GLU A 192 10.71 34.14 3.20
N GLU A 193 10.36 33.00 2.60
CA GLU A 193 9.08 32.31 2.84
C GLU A 193 9.04 31.70 4.24
N ILE A 194 10.15 31.14 4.72
CA ILE A 194 10.27 30.66 6.11
C ILE A 194 10.00 31.81 7.08
N LYS A 195 10.60 32.97 6.84
CA LYS A 195 10.38 34.16 7.68
C LYS A 195 8.91 34.59 7.65
N ALA A 196 8.33 34.76 6.46
CA ALA A 196 6.93 35.16 6.31
C ALA A 196 5.97 34.17 6.97
N LEU A 197 6.25 32.86 6.87
CA LEU A 197 5.48 31.82 7.54
C LEU A 197 5.57 31.95 9.06
N LEU A 198 6.76 32.13 9.62
CA LEU A 198 6.95 32.27 11.06
C LEU A 198 6.23 33.52 11.59
N ASP A 199 6.32 34.65 10.89
CA ASP A 199 5.60 35.88 11.24
C ASP A 199 4.06 35.66 11.21
N ALA A 200 3.57 34.94 10.20
CA ALA A 200 2.16 34.58 10.09
C ALA A 200 1.70 33.58 11.16
N CYS A 201 2.58 32.70 11.63
CA CYS A 201 2.33 31.78 12.73
C CYS A 201 2.30 32.49 14.08
N ASP A 202 3.22 33.42 14.33
CA ASP A 202 3.29 34.20 15.57
C ASP A 202 2.09 35.17 15.69
N SER A 203 1.54 35.61 14.55
CA SER A 203 0.30 36.40 14.49
C SER A 203 -0.99 35.56 14.59
N SER A 204 -0.88 34.24 14.72
CA SER A 204 -2.03 33.33 14.78
C SER A 204 -2.68 33.35 16.16
N SER A 205 -4.00 33.16 16.22
CA SER A 205 -4.73 33.01 17.48
C SER A 205 -4.45 31.69 18.20
N HIS A 206 -3.87 30.70 17.50
CA HIS A 206 -3.59 29.38 18.08
C HIS A 206 -2.21 29.36 18.76
N PRO A 207 -2.13 29.16 20.09
CA PRO A 207 -0.89 29.35 20.86
C PRO A 207 0.23 28.37 20.49
N ASP A 208 -0.12 27.13 20.12
CA ASP A 208 0.89 26.10 19.84
C ASP A 208 1.48 26.18 18.41
N LEU A 209 0.88 26.96 17.50
CA LEU A 209 1.21 26.89 16.07
C LEU A 209 2.68 27.28 15.80
N GLY A 210 3.12 28.43 16.33
CA GLY A 210 4.48 28.91 16.14
C GLY A 210 5.52 27.90 16.66
N THR A 211 5.30 27.34 17.85
CA THR A 211 6.18 26.32 18.43
C THR A 211 6.24 25.05 17.57
N VAL A 212 5.09 24.54 17.14
CA VAL A 212 5.02 23.32 16.30
C VAL A 212 5.76 23.51 14.97
N VAL A 213 5.56 24.65 14.31
CA VAL A 213 6.24 24.95 13.03
C VAL A 213 7.75 25.07 13.21
N ARG A 214 8.22 25.77 14.25
CA ARG A 214 9.66 25.89 14.57
C ARG A 214 10.30 24.53 14.83
N LEU A 215 9.63 23.66 15.60
CA LEU A 215 10.12 22.31 15.85
C LEU A 215 10.16 21.45 14.58
N CYS A 216 9.18 21.57 13.69
CA CYS A 216 9.19 20.87 12.41
C CYS A 216 10.39 21.32 11.55
N LEU A 217 10.60 22.63 11.44
CA LEU A 217 11.72 23.21 10.69
C LEU A 217 13.09 22.88 11.30
N ALA A 218 13.18 22.72 12.62
CA ALA A 218 14.44 22.41 13.29
C ALA A 218 14.81 20.92 13.25
N THR A 219 13.84 20.02 13.07
CA THR A 219 14.08 18.57 13.22
C THR A 219 13.77 17.74 11.98
N GLY A 220 13.06 18.29 10.99
CA GLY A 220 12.53 17.54 9.86
C GLY A 220 11.50 16.48 10.27
N ALA A 221 10.90 16.60 11.45
CA ALA A 221 9.82 15.72 11.88
C ALA A 221 8.56 15.92 11.02
N ARG A 222 7.74 14.88 10.92
CA ARG A 222 6.40 15.01 10.33
C ARG A 222 5.52 15.82 11.27
N TRP A 223 4.55 16.56 10.71
CA TRP A 223 3.59 17.34 11.49
C TRP A 223 3.01 16.55 12.67
N GLY A 224 2.43 15.37 12.40
CA GLY A 224 1.83 14.53 13.44
C GLY A 224 2.83 14.03 14.49
N GLU A 225 4.12 13.87 14.15
CA GLU A 225 5.14 13.47 15.14
C GLU A 225 5.42 14.59 16.16
N ILE A 226 5.27 15.86 15.75
CA ILE A 226 5.38 17.02 16.66
C ILE A 226 4.07 17.26 17.37
N GLN A 227 2.94 17.23 16.68
CA GLN A 227 1.64 17.47 17.30
C GLN A 227 1.28 16.43 18.37
N ASP A 228 1.66 15.16 18.14
CA ASP A 228 1.48 14.07 19.11
C ASP A 228 2.63 13.94 20.11
N LEU A 229 3.56 14.91 20.16
CA LEU A 229 4.71 14.87 21.05
C LEU A 229 4.25 14.87 22.51
N THR A 230 4.91 14.05 23.33
CA THR A 230 4.65 13.93 24.77
C THR A 230 5.87 14.33 25.60
N GLN A 231 5.68 14.65 26.88
CA GLN A 231 6.77 15.07 27.76
C GLN A 231 7.91 14.06 27.87
N SER A 232 7.62 12.75 27.81
CA SER A 232 8.63 11.68 27.89
C SER A 232 9.56 11.62 26.66
N GLN A 233 9.18 12.29 25.57
CA GLN A 233 9.95 12.39 24.34
C GLN A 233 10.86 13.62 24.30
N VAL A 234 10.72 14.52 25.27
CA VAL A 234 11.53 15.74 25.41
C VAL A 234 12.59 15.50 26.47
N ALA A 235 13.86 15.54 26.05
CA ALA A 235 15.01 15.48 26.94
C ALA A 235 15.90 16.71 26.71
N GLN A 236 16.93 16.88 27.54
CA GLN A 236 17.84 18.02 27.45
C GLN A 236 18.47 18.10 26.05
N ASN A 237 18.12 19.15 25.29
CA ASN A 237 18.60 19.44 23.94
C ASN A 237 18.29 18.35 22.90
N ARG A 238 17.23 17.54 23.07
CA ARG A 238 16.87 16.49 22.09
C ARG A 238 15.42 16.07 22.18
N LEU A 239 14.86 15.74 21.01
CA LEU A 239 13.54 15.15 20.85
C LEU A 239 13.64 13.70 20.36
N THR A 240 12.86 12.80 20.96
CA THR A 240 12.82 11.38 20.59
C THR A 240 11.48 10.98 19.98
N PHE A 241 11.50 10.54 18.73
CA PHE A 241 10.31 10.09 18.00
C PHE A 241 10.22 8.57 18.04
N THR A 242 9.17 8.03 18.66
CA THR A 242 9.01 6.59 18.93
C THR A 242 8.00 5.91 17.98
N HIS A 243 6.91 6.58 17.62
CA HIS A 243 5.81 6.00 16.83
C HIS A 243 5.84 6.39 15.34
N THR A 244 7.01 6.27 14.72
CA THR A 244 7.20 6.61 13.31
C THR A 244 6.50 5.57 12.41
N LYS A 245 6.07 5.95 11.21
CA LYS A 245 5.39 5.04 10.24
C LYS A 245 6.21 3.78 9.89
N GLY A 246 7.51 3.76 10.22
CA GLY A 246 8.41 2.61 10.04
C GLY A 246 8.85 1.90 11.33
N GLY A 247 8.25 2.22 12.49
CA GLY A 247 8.53 1.56 13.78
C GLY A 247 9.93 1.84 14.37
N LYS A 248 10.79 2.59 13.68
CA LYS A 248 12.12 2.92 14.17
C LYS A 248 12.09 4.16 15.06
N ARG A 249 12.62 4.03 16.26
CA ARG A 249 12.89 5.15 17.17
C ARG A 249 14.05 5.98 16.61
N ARG A 250 13.93 7.31 16.64
CA ARG A 250 15.03 8.22 16.32
C ARG A 250 15.05 9.41 17.26
N THR A 251 16.23 9.97 17.48
CA THR A 251 16.42 11.13 18.34
C THR A 251 17.14 12.21 17.57
N VAL A 252 16.63 13.44 17.63
CA VAL A 252 17.15 14.60 16.91
C VAL A 252 17.56 15.66 17.94
N PRO A 253 18.81 16.16 17.92
CA PRO A 253 19.24 17.24 18.79
C PRO A 253 18.55 18.55 18.40
N ILE A 254 18.21 19.37 19.40
CA ILE A 254 17.69 20.72 19.24
C ILE A 254 18.36 21.67 20.25
N ASN A 255 18.41 22.95 19.95
CA ASN A 255 18.98 23.94 20.87
C ASN A 255 18.09 24.15 22.12
N GLN A 256 18.68 24.72 23.16
CA GLN A 256 17.99 24.95 24.44
C GLN A 256 16.82 25.94 24.28
N GLU A 257 16.97 26.97 23.44
CA GLU A 257 15.90 27.94 23.17
C GLU A 257 14.61 27.28 22.67
N LEU A 258 14.71 26.26 21.79
CA LEU A 258 13.55 25.51 21.34
C LEU A 258 12.96 24.60 22.43
N ILE A 259 13.78 24.11 23.35
CA ILE A 259 13.29 23.36 24.51
C ILE A 259 12.49 24.27 25.45
N ASP A 260 12.93 25.51 25.63
CA ASP A 260 12.34 26.44 26.59
C ASP A 260 10.94 26.92 26.17
N ILE A 261 10.64 26.93 24.86
CA ILE A 261 9.30 27.27 24.33
C ILE A 261 8.33 26.08 24.32
N ILE A 262 8.78 24.86 24.64
CA ILE A 262 7.91 23.68 24.69
C ILE A 262 7.09 23.72 25.99
N PRO A 263 5.75 23.62 25.92
CA PRO A 263 4.91 23.59 27.12
C PRO A 263 5.21 22.34 27.96
N LYS A 264 5.24 22.51 29.28
CA LYS A 264 5.50 21.41 30.24
C LYS A 264 4.19 20.92 30.83
N ARG A 265 3.67 19.81 30.31
CA ARG A 265 2.41 19.20 30.78
C ARG A 265 2.39 17.68 30.61
N ARG A 266 1.52 17.00 31.36
CA ARG A 266 1.28 15.55 31.18
C ARG A 266 0.44 15.30 29.93
N GLY A 267 0.71 14.21 29.23
CA GLY A 267 0.01 13.84 28.00
C GLY A 267 0.62 14.50 26.74
N LYS A 268 -0.24 14.80 25.76
CA LYS A 268 0.17 15.51 24.54
C LYS A 268 0.58 16.94 24.88
N LEU A 269 1.69 17.40 24.30
CA LEU A 269 2.24 18.71 24.54
C LEU A 269 1.56 19.80 23.72
N PHE A 270 0.90 19.46 22.61
CA PHE A 270 0.25 20.43 21.72
C PHE A 270 -1.19 20.00 21.39
N SER A 271 -2.06 20.97 21.11
CA SER A 271 -3.38 20.73 20.54
C SER A 271 -3.34 20.66 19.00
N GLU A 272 -4.40 20.09 18.42
CA GLU A 272 -4.59 20.00 16.97
C GLU A 272 -4.58 21.41 16.35
N CYS A 273 -3.57 21.71 15.54
CA CYS A 273 -3.40 23.03 14.94
C CYS A 273 -3.13 23.02 13.43
N TYR A 274 -3.30 21.87 12.78
CA TYR A 274 -3.00 21.70 11.35
C TYR A 274 -3.78 22.66 10.44
N HIS A 275 -5.08 22.88 10.70
CA HIS A 275 -5.88 23.83 9.92
C HIS A 275 -5.41 25.29 10.09
N HIS A 276 -4.85 25.64 11.25
CA HIS A 276 -4.24 26.96 11.47
C HIS A 276 -2.92 27.10 10.69
N PHE A 277 -2.18 26.01 10.51
CA PHE A 277 -0.99 26.01 9.65
C PHE A 277 -1.35 26.27 8.18
N GLU A 278 -2.38 25.63 7.65
CA GLU A 278 -2.86 25.91 6.28
C GLU A 278 -3.30 27.38 6.12
N SER A 279 -3.97 27.91 7.14
CA SER A 279 -4.34 29.34 7.18
C SER A 279 -3.10 30.26 7.22
N ALA A 280 -2.05 29.88 7.96
CA ALA A 280 -0.81 30.66 8.05
C ALA A 280 -0.02 30.65 6.73
N ILE A 281 0.04 29.50 6.04
CA ILE A 281 0.61 29.40 4.67
C ILE A 281 -0.08 30.37 3.72
N ASN A 282 -1.41 30.40 3.74
CA ASN A 282 -2.19 31.32 2.91
C ASN A 282 -1.95 32.79 3.27
N ARG A 283 -1.90 33.14 4.58
CA ARG A 283 -1.58 34.50 5.03
C ARG A 283 -0.17 34.94 4.64
N ALA A 284 0.78 34.02 4.62
CA ALA A 284 2.15 34.26 4.19
C ALA A 284 2.30 34.36 2.66
N GLY A 285 1.23 34.13 1.89
CA GLY A 285 1.25 34.18 0.42
C GLY A 285 1.97 33.01 -0.25
N ILE A 286 2.28 31.95 0.50
CA ILE A 286 3.08 30.82 0.02
C ILE A 286 2.20 29.89 -0.83
N GLN A 287 2.62 29.63 -2.07
CA GLN A 287 1.91 28.73 -2.99
C GLN A 287 2.55 27.34 -2.97
N LEU A 288 1.79 26.33 -2.55
CA LEU A 288 2.26 24.94 -2.50
C LEU A 288 1.45 24.06 -3.46
N PRO A 289 2.08 23.06 -4.10
CA PRO A 289 1.34 22.05 -4.83
C PRO A 289 0.36 21.31 -3.92
N ALA A 290 -0.80 20.94 -4.48
CA ALA A 290 -1.85 20.27 -3.74
C ALA A 290 -1.35 19.02 -3.00
N GLY A 291 -1.66 18.93 -1.70
CA GLY A 291 -1.29 17.80 -0.85
C GLY A 291 0.14 17.84 -0.28
N GLN A 292 0.98 18.81 -0.65
CA GLN A 292 2.35 18.91 -0.13
C GLN A 292 2.48 19.68 1.19
N SER A 293 1.45 20.45 1.60
CA SER A 293 1.45 21.22 2.86
C SER A 293 1.82 20.37 4.08
N THR A 294 1.30 19.14 4.17
CA THR A 294 1.61 18.18 5.26
C THR A 294 3.09 17.85 5.44
N HIS A 295 3.92 18.02 4.41
CA HIS A 295 5.33 17.63 4.43
C HIS A 295 6.29 18.77 4.06
N VAL A 296 5.79 19.95 3.69
CA VAL A 296 6.61 21.06 3.23
C VAL A 296 7.70 21.42 4.23
N LEU A 297 7.39 21.53 5.53
CA LEU A 297 8.38 21.89 6.57
C LEU A 297 9.52 20.86 6.69
N ARG A 298 9.20 19.59 6.48
CA ARG A 298 10.18 18.51 6.47
C ARG A 298 11.06 18.56 5.22
N HIS A 299 10.47 18.85 4.05
CA HIS A 299 11.20 19.06 2.82
C HIS A 299 12.10 20.31 2.91
N THR A 300 11.62 21.39 3.54
CA THR A 300 12.41 22.58 3.87
C THR A 300 13.60 22.23 4.72
N PHE A 301 13.42 21.56 5.86
CA PHE A 301 14.56 21.14 6.68
C PHE A 301 15.56 20.31 5.88
N ALA A 302 15.09 19.30 5.14
CA ALA A 302 15.96 18.39 4.41
C ALA A 302 16.74 19.07 3.29
N SER A 303 16.09 19.97 2.53
CA SER A 303 16.70 20.68 1.41
C SER A 303 17.76 21.65 1.93
N HIS A 304 17.41 22.49 2.92
CA HIS A 304 18.37 23.41 3.56
C HIS A 304 19.52 22.67 4.25
N PHE A 305 19.25 21.53 4.89
CA PHE A 305 20.31 20.71 5.49
C PHE A 305 21.34 20.25 4.45
N MET A 306 20.89 19.82 3.26
CA MET A 306 21.80 19.42 2.18
C MET A 306 22.49 20.63 1.53
N MET A 307 21.77 21.74 1.29
CA MET A 307 22.35 22.99 0.77
C MET A 307 23.48 23.51 1.65
N ASN A 308 23.34 23.35 2.97
CA ASN A 308 24.35 23.76 3.95
C ASN A 308 25.50 22.74 4.11
N GLY A 309 25.68 21.80 3.17
CA GLY A 309 26.76 20.81 3.19
C GLY A 309 26.54 19.63 4.14
N GLY A 310 25.30 19.39 4.55
CA GLY A 310 24.95 18.29 5.44
C GLY A 310 25.22 16.91 4.84
N ASN A 311 25.59 15.94 5.68
CA ASN A 311 25.84 14.57 5.23
C ASN A 311 24.52 13.82 4.99
N ILE A 312 24.35 13.25 3.79
CA ILE A 312 23.11 12.55 3.38
C ILE A 312 22.74 11.35 4.28
N LEU A 313 23.73 10.63 4.83
CA LEU A 313 23.50 9.51 5.76
C LEU A 313 23.03 10.00 7.12
N VAL A 314 23.52 11.17 7.55
CA VAL A 314 23.02 11.84 8.76
C VAL A 314 21.59 12.30 8.54
N LEU A 315 21.29 12.91 7.39
CA LEU A 315 19.92 13.30 7.03
C LEU A 315 18.98 12.10 7.01
N GLN A 316 19.40 10.96 6.44
CA GLN A 316 18.60 9.72 6.46
C GLN A 316 18.21 9.31 7.89
N LYS A 317 19.15 9.39 8.84
CA LYS A 317 18.92 9.07 10.26
C LYS A 317 17.99 10.09 10.92
N ILE A 318 18.20 11.39 10.69
CA ILE A 318 17.36 12.48 11.24
C ILE A 318 15.91 12.34 10.74
N LEU A 319 15.74 12.10 9.44
CA LEU A 319 14.42 11.92 8.82
C LEU A 319 13.79 10.55 9.18
N GLY A 320 14.59 9.56 9.55
CA GLY A 320 14.12 8.20 9.84
C GLY A 320 13.67 7.45 8.58
N HIS A 321 14.34 7.66 7.46
CA HIS A 321 14.08 6.93 6.22
C HIS A 321 14.62 5.50 6.30
N SER A 322 13.79 4.52 5.91
CA SER A 322 14.15 3.09 5.96
C SER A 322 15.23 2.74 4.94
N THR A 323 15.20 3.36 3.77
CA THR A 323 16.17 3.18 2.68
C THR A 323 16.81 4.51 2.32
N ILE A 324 18.06 4.46 1.84
CA ILE A 324 18.77 5.67 1.39
C ILE A 324 18.10 6.29 0.17
N THR A 325 17.49 5.49 -0.71
CA THR A 325 16.77 5.94 -1.91
C THR A 325 15.70 6.99 -1.60
N MET A 326 15.03 6.91 -0.46
CA MET A 326 14.06 7.93 -0.03
C MET A 326 14.72 9.29 0.25
N THR A 327 15.94 9.28 0.78
CA THR A 327 16.71 10.49 1.10
C THR A 327 17.46 11.03 -0.12
N MET A 328 17.82 10.17 -1.09
CA MET A 328 18.49 10.58 -2.33
C MET A 328 17.72 11.64 -3.12
N ARG A 329 16.41 11.79 -2.89
CA ARG A 329 15.64 12.90 -3.47
C ARG A 329 16.18 14.28 -3.11
N TYR A 330 16.92 14.43 -2.02
CA TYR A 330 17.56 15.71 -1.63
C TYR A 330 19.03 15.81 -2.04
N SER A 331 19.62 14.78 -2.66
CA SER A 331 21.06 14.76 -2.93
C SER A 331 21.50 15.85 -3.92
N HIS A 332 20.61 16.26 -4.82
CA HIS A 332 20.88 17.31 -5.81
C HIS A 332 21.04 18.71 -5.20
N PHE A 333 20.68 18.89 -3.92
CA PHE A 333 20.93 20.12 -3.17
C PHE A 333 22.31 20.15 -2.52
N ALA A 334 23.03 19.03 -2.47
CA ALA A 334 24.37 19.01 -1.91
C ALA A 334 25.30 19.85 -2.79
N PRO A 335 26.20 20.67 -2.21
CA PRO A 335 27.23 21.32 -2.98
C PRO A 335 28.10 20.28 -3.71
N ASP A 336 28.55 20.61 -4.91
CA ASP A 336 29.49 19.76 -5.63
C ASP A 336 30.85 19.78 -4.93
N HIS A 337 31.22 18.65 -4.35
CA HIS A 337 32.45 18.46 -3.58
C HIS A 337 33.46 17.57 -4.32
N LEU A 338 33.44 17.52 -5.66
CA LEU A 338 34.38 16.69 -6.41
C LEU A 338 35.85 17.05 -6.09
N GLU A 339 36.13 18.33 -5.81
CA GLU A 339 37.46 18.79 -5.38
C GLU A 339 37.86 18.32 -3.98
N ASP A 340 36.90 17.95 -3.12
CA ASP A 340 37.23 17.35 -1.82
C ASP A 340 37.96 16.02 -1.97
N ALA A 341 37.86 15.33 -3.11
CA ALA A 341 38.68 14.15 -3.39
C ALA A 341 40.19 14.50 -3.39
N LEU A 342 40.57 15.69 -3.85
CA LEU A 342 41.97 16.15 -3.77
C LEU A 342 42.37 16.50 -2.33
N ARG A 343 41.45 17.02 -1.52
CA ARG A 343 41.72 17.43 -0.14
C ARG A 343 41.72 16.27 0.86
N LEU A 344 40.82 15.30 0.68
CA LEU A 344 40.52 14.24 1.63
C LEU A 344 41.12 12.87 1.27
N ASN A 345 41.84 12.76 0.14
CA ASN A 345 42.55 11.52 -0.17
C ASN A 345 43.68 11.26 0.84
N PRO A 346 44.07 9.99 1.05
CA PRO A 346 45.06 9.61 2.05
C PRO A 346 46.48 10.15 1.79
N LEU A 347 46.79 10.61 0.57
CA LEU A 347 48.11 11.16 0.22
C LEU A 347 48.24 12.64 0.62
N THR A 348 47.13 13.38 0.73
CA THR A 348 47.13 14.79 1.15
C THR A 348 47.28 14.95 2.67
N VAL A 349 46.77 13.99 3.45
CA VAL A 349 46.88 13.98 4.93
C VAL A 349 48.32 13.73 5.39
N ASN A 350 49.10 13.02 4.57
CA ASN A 350 50.53 12.85 4.77
C ASN A 350 51.29 13.70 3.75
N LYS A 351 51.54 14.98 4.08
CA LYS A 351 52.85 15.56 3.73
C LYS A 351 53.88 14.71 4.48
N LEU A 352 54.26 13.60 3.86
CA LEU A 352 55.32 12.69 4.28
C LEU A 352 56.55 13.56 4.53
N ARG A 353 56.85 13.78 5.82
CA ARG A 353 58.13 14.33 6.27
C ARG A 353 59.22 13.31 6.02
#